data_AF-A0A965I660-F1
#
_entry.id   AF-A0A965I660-F1
#
_cell.length_a   1.000
_cell.length_b   1.000
_cell.length_c   1.000
_cell.angle_alpha   90.00
_cell.angle_beta   90.00
_cell.angle_gamma   90.00
#
_symmetry.space_group_name_H-M   'P 1'
#
loop_
_entity.id
_entity.type
_entity.pdbx_description
1 polymer ?
#
loop_
_entity_poly.entity_id
_entity_poly.type
_entity_poly.pdbx_seq_one_letter_code
_entity_poly.pdbx_strand_id
1 'polypeptide(L)' 'MPAETINLIVTQDFNITTTMAFVDPFRVANYINGAPLYRWEFLSEHGGH' A
#
# COMPACT_ATOMS: atom_id res chain seq x y z
N MET A 1 10.87 5.84 14.79
CA MET A 1 10.64 6.70 13.60
C MET A 1 9.20 6.46 13.17
N PRO A 2 8.46 7.48 12.70
CA PRO A 2 7.14 7.25 12.13
C PRO A 2 7.24 6.29 10.93
N ALA A 3 6.19 5.52 10.70
CA ALA A 3 6.09 4.66 9.52
C ALA A 3 6.02 5.53 8.26
N GLU A 4 6.70 5.13 7.18
CA GLU A 4 6.59 5.78 5.88
C GLU A 4 5.24 5.43 5.24
N THR A 5 4.53 6.42 4.69
CA THR A 5 3.23 6.20 4.05
C THR A 5 3.36 6.12 2.54
N ILE A 6 2.80 5.06 1.96
CA ILE A 6 2.73 4.83 0.52
C ILE A 6 1.29 5.08 0.08
N ASN A 7 1.08 6.10 -0.76
CA ASN A 7 -0.21 6.40 -1.33
C ASN A 7 -0.35 5.70 -2.69
N LEU A 8 -1.29 4.76 -2.79
CA LEU A 8 -1.60 4.06 -4.03
C LEU A 8 -2.86 4.64 -4.64
N ILE A 9 -2.70 5.41 -5.71
CA ILE A 9 -3.85 5.90 -6.48
C ILE A 9 -4.39 4.75 -7.32
N VAL A 10 -5.64 4.35 -7.07
CA VAL A 10 -6.38 3.35 -7.83
C VAL A 10 -7.35 4.03 -8.79
N THR A 11 -7.34 3.56 -10.03
CA THR A 11 -8.21 4.03 -11.12
C THR A 11 -9.33 3.02 -11.36
N GLN A 12 -10.30 3.37 -12.21
CA GLN A 12 -11.29 2.39 -12.64
C GLN A 12 -10.62 1.16 -13.28
N ASP A 13 -11.16 -0.03 -13.01
CA ASP A 13 -10.71 -1.31 -13.57
C ASP A 13 -9.22 -1.64 -13.35
N PHE A 14 -8.61 -1.09 -12.28
CA PHE A 14 -7.23 -1.38 -11.93
C PHE A 14 -7.02 -2.86 -11.62
N ASN A 15 -5.80 -3.36 -11.91
CA ASN A 15 -5.45 -4.74 -11.62
C ASN A 15 -5.07 -4.92 -10.13
N ILE A 16 -6.00 -5.46 -9.34
CA ILE A 16 -5.78 -5.70 -7.91
C ILE A 16 -4.61 -6.65 -7.63
N THR A 17 -4.37 -7.66 -8.48
CA THR A 17 -3.26 -8.60 -8.29
C THR A 17 -1.91 -7.89 -8.40
N THR A 18 -1.75 -7.03 -9.40
CA THR A 18 -0.53 -6.22 -9.56
C THR A 18 -0.36 -5.24 -8.41
N THR A 19 -1.43 -4.57 -8.00
CA THR A 19 -1.41 -3.62 -6.87
C THR A 19 -0.98 -4.29 -5.57
N MET A 20 -1.50 -5.48 -5.28
CA MET A 20 -1.11 -6.22 -4.07
C MET A 20 0.32 -6.78 -4.16
N ALA A 21 0.76 -7.24 -5.33
CA ALA A 21 2.13 -7.68 -5.54
C ALA A 21 3.15 -6.54 -5.31
N PHE A 22 2.78 -5.30 -5.63
CA PHE A 22 3.58 -4.12 -5.28
C PHE A 22 3.66 -3.85 -3.77
N VAL A 23 2.56 -4.09 -3.03
CA VAL A 23 2.50 -3.89 -1.57
C VAL A 23 3.30 -4.95 -0.79
N ASP A 24 3.41 -6.16 -1.33
CA ASP A 24 3.96 -7.33 -0.62
C ASP A 24 5.37 -7.12 -0.04
N PRO A 25 6.37 -6.53 -0.73
CA PRO A 25 7.68 -6.28 -0.15
C PRO A 25 7.65 -5.41 1.13
N PHE A 26 6.77 -4.41 1.18
CA PHE A 26 6.63 -3.54 2.35
C PHE A 26 5.98 -4.28 3.52
N ARG A 27 5.00 -5.14 3.23
CA ARG A 27 4.42 -6.05 4.23
C ARG A 27 5.49 -6.99 4.79
N VAL A 28 6.33 -7.58 3.94
CA VAL A 28 7.42 -8.47 4.35
C VAL A 28 8.43 -7.74 5.23
N ALA A 29 8.81 -6.50 4.86
CA ALA A 29 9.71 -5.68 5.65
C ALA A 29 9.15 -5.40 7.06
N ASN A 30 7.85 -5.08 7.16
CA ASN A 30 7.19 -4.91 8.45
C ASN A 30 7.19 -6.20 9.27
N TYR A 31 6.92 -7.35 8.65
CA TYR A 31 6.89 -8.65 9.33
C TYR A 31 8.27 -9.05 9.87
N ILE A 32 9.31 -8.97 9.06
CA ILE A 32 10.68 -9.36 9.45
C ILE A 32 11.22 -8.45 10.56
N ASN A 33 10.92 -7.16 10.52
CA ASN A 33 11.40 -6.20 11.52
C ASN A 33 10.52 -6.18 12.79
N GLY A 34 9.31 -6.76 12.75
CA GLY A 34 8.34 -6.68 13.84
C GLY A 34 7.90 -5.24 14.16
N ALA A 35 8.04 -4.33 13.21
CA ALA A 35 7.79 -2.91 13.36
C ALA A 35 7.03 -2.35 12.15
N PRO A 36 6.16 -1.35 12.32
CA PRO A 36 5.45 -0.72 11.21
C PRO A 36 6.39 0.26 10.50
N LEU A 37 7.29 -0.24 9.65
CA LEU A 37 8.19 0.59 8.85
C LEU A 37 7.43 1.32 7.74
N TYR A 38 6.42 0.65 7.17
CA TYR A 38 5.59 1.16 6.08
C TYR A 38 4.11 1.03 6.40
N ARG A 39 3.32 1.97 5.88
CA ARG A 39 1.86 1.94 5.79
C ARG A 39 1.46 2.21 4.35
N TRP A 40 0.27 1.77 3.97
CA TRP A 40 -0.28 2.05 2.64
C TRP A 40 -1.73 2.44 2.71
N GLU A 41 -2.12 3.36 1.84
CA GLU A 41 -3.48 3.85 1.68
C GLU A 41 -3.87 3.79 0.20
N PHE A 42 -5.09 3.29 -0.06
CA PHE A 42 -5.67 3.33 -1.39
C PHE A 42 -6.45 4.63 -1.53
N LEU A 43 -6.08 5.42 -2.54
CA LEU A 43 -6.73 6.68 -2.87
C LEU A 43 -7.43 6.52 -4.22
N SER A 44 -8.67 7.01 -4.34
CA SER A 44 -9.34 7.09 -5.63
C SER A 44 -9.21 8.50 -6.21
N GLU A 45 -9.08 8.62 -7.53
CA GLU A 45 -8.92 9.92 -8.20
C GLU A 45 -10.11 10.87 -7.97
N HIS A 46 -11.32 10.32 -7.84
CA HIS A 46 -12.56 11.09 -7.76
C HIS A 46 -13.20 11.07 -6.36
N GLY A 47 -12.60 10.37 -5.39
CA GLY A 47 -13.21 10.10 -4.09
C GLY A 47 -14.33 9.06 -4.19
N GLY A 48 -14.36 8.11 -3.25
CA GLY A 48 -15.31 6.99 -3.23
C GLY A 48 -14.73 5.80 -2.47
N HIS A 49 -15.60 5.10 -1.73
CA HIS A 49 -15.30 3.93 -0.90
C HIS A 49 -14.85 2.72 -1.71
#